data_AF-A0A366H6Y1-F1
#
_entry.id   AF-A0A366H6Y1-F1
#
_cell.length_a   1.000
_cell.length_b   1.000
_cell.length_c   1.000
_cell.angle_alpha   90.00
_cell.angle_beta   90.00
_cell.angle_gamma   90.00
#
_symmetry.space_group_name_H-M   'P 1'
#
loop_
_entity.id
_entity.type
_entity.pdbx_description
1 polymer ?
#
loop_
_entity_poly.entity_id
_entity_poly.type
_entity_poly.pdbx_seq_one_letter_code
_entity_poly.pdbx_strand_id
1 'polypeptide(L)' 'MIDPIKALQLALTKSEIDASDATEIVIYKDKVKNLWECSISTKESKQMEPGHIRVQVDEHGARIVEMR' A
#
# COMPACT_ATOMS: atom_id res chain seq x y z
N MET A 1 -15.66 -9.44 2.26
CA MET A 1 -14.39 -9.29 2.99
C MET A 1 -13.27 -9.30 1.96
N ILE A 2 -12.41 -8.28 1.93
CA ILE A 2 -11.25 -8.25 1.02
C ILE A 2 -10.15 -9.15 1.59
N ASP A 3 -9.67 -10.09 0.79
CA ASP A 3 -8.53 -10.94 1.11
C ASP A 3 -7.19 -10.19 0.89
N PRO A 4 -6.08 -10.61 1.51
CA PRO A 4 -4.81 -9.90 1.42
C PRO A 4 -4.27 -9.77 -0.01
N ILE A 5 -4.50 -10.73 -0.90
CA ILE A 5 -3.99 -10.67 -2.28
C ILE A 5 -4.75 -9.59 -3.05
N LYS A 6 -6.08 -9.56 -2.93
CA LYS A 6 -6.90 -8.51 -3.53
C LYS A 6 -6.59 -7.13 -2.96
N ALA A 7 -6.32 -7.03 -1.65
CA ALA A 7 -5.89 -5.78 -1.04
C ALA A 7 -4.55 -5.29 -1.62
N LEU A 8 -3.58 -6.20 -1.78
CA LEU A 8 -2.31 -5.89 -2.41
C LEU A 8 -2.48 -5.43 -3.87
N GLN A 9 -3.30 -6.11 -4.67
CA GLN A 9 -3.57 -5.71 -6.06
C GLN A 9 -4.14 -4.30 -6.14
N LEU A 10 -5.14 -3.99 -5.31
CA LEU A 10 -5.74 -2.65 -5.25
C LEU A 10 -4.73 -1.60 -4.79
N ALA A 11 -3.85 -1.94 -3.86
CA ALA A 11 -2.81 -1.04 -3.38
C ALA A 11 -1.80 -0.71 -4.50
N LEU A 12 -1.30 -1.72 -5.22
CA LEU A 12 -0.38 -1.55 -6.34
C LEU A 12 -1.02 -0.69 -7.44
N THR A 13 -2.25 -1.03 -7.87
CA THR A 13 -3.00 -0.24 -8.86
C THR A 13 -3.17 1.21 -8.42
N LYS A 14 -3.48 1.46 -7.14
CA LYS A 14 -3.68 2.81 -6.64
C LYS A 14 -2.39 3.62 -6.51
N SER A 15 -1.28 2.95 -6.21
CA SER A 15 0.05 3.56 -6.12
C SER A 15 0.72 3.79 -7.47
N GLU A 16 0.14 3.26 -8.55
CA GLU A 16 0.73 3.28 -9.91
C GLU A 16 2.13 2.66 -9.96
N ILE A 17 2.45 1.78 -9.01
CA ILE A 17 3.72 1.04 -8.94
C ILE A 17 3.50 -0.35 -9.54
N ASP A 18 4.38 -0.72 -10.48
CA ASP A 18 4.48 -2.11 -10.91
C ASP A 18 5.10 -2.96 -9.80
N ALA A 19 4.55 -4.15 -9.59
CA ALA A 19 5.06 -5.07 -8.58
C ALA A 19 6.54 -5.44 -8.80
N SER A 20 7.02 -5.42 -10.06
CA SER A 20 8.45 -5.68 -10.35
C SER A 20 9.38 -4.57 -9.89
N ASP A 21 8.89 -3.34 -9.74
CA ASP A 21 9.67 -2.19 -9.29
C ASP A 21 9.69 -2.03 -7.76
N ALA A 22 8.80 -2.74 -7.07
CA ALA A 22 8.74 -2.75 -5.62
C ALA A 22 9.93 -3.53 -5.04
N THR A 23 10.72 -2.86 -4.21
CA THR A 23 11.83 -3.47 -3.44
C THR A 23 11.37 -4.06 -2.12
N GLU A 24 10.27 -3.56 -1.57
CA GLU A 24 9.65 -4.05 -0.35
C GLU A 24 8.15 -3.76 -0.39
N ILE A 25 7.36 -4.74 0.01
CA ILE A 25 5.91 -4.61 0.16
C ILE A 25 5.55 -5.18 1.53
N VAL A 26 4.96 -4.35 2.38
CA VAL A 26 4.42 -4.76 3.67
C VAL A 26 2.91 -4.62 3.62
N ILE A 27 2.18 -5.69 3.94
CA ILE A 27 0.72 -5.68 4.04
C ILE A 27 0.29 -6.20 5.41
N TYR A 28 -0.61 -5.47 6.07
CA TYR A 28 -1.20 -5.92 7.33
C TYR A 28 -2.65 -5.46 7.45
N LYS A 29 -3.41 -6.18 8.28
CA LYS A 29 -4.82 -5.85 8.55
C LYS A 29 -4.92 -5.04 9.84
N ASP A 30 -5.41 -3.80 9.73
CA ASP A 30 -5.87 -3.02 10.88
C ASP A 30 -7.25 -3.56 11.29
N LYS A 31 -7.29 -4.31 12.40
CA LYS A 31 -8.52 -4.91 12.93
C LYS A 31 -9.47 -3.88 13.55
N VAL A 32 -8.95 -2.72 14.00
CA VAL A 32 -9.74 -1.67 14.64
C VAL A 32 -10.50 -0.88 13.57
N LYS A 33 -9.82 -0.50 12.50
CA LYS A 33 -10.41 0.24 11.36
C LYS A 33 -11.03 -0.68 10.32
N ASN A 34 -10.86 -1.99 10.45
CA ASN A 34 -11.30 -3.02 9.51
C ASN A 34 -10.83 -2.76 8.06
N LEU A 35 -9.58 -2.36 7.90
CA LEU A 35 -8.95 -2.10 6.60
C LEU A 35 -7.59 -2.80 6.48
N TRP A 36 -7.07 -2.86 5.26
CA TRP A 36 -5.71 -3.30 4.98
C TRP A 36 -4.81 -2.09 4.77
N GLU A 37 -3.65 -2.08 5.42
CA GLU A 37 -2.59 -1.12 5.18
C GLU A 37 -1.49 -1.77 4.39
N CYS A 38 -1.10 -1.14 3.28
CA CYS A 38 -0.01 -1.54 2.41
C CYS A 38 1.06 -0.45 2.42
N SER A 39 2.32 -0.82 2.64
CA SER A 39 3.48 0.04 2.49
C SER A 39 4.32 -0.51 1.34
N ILE A 40 4.58 0.32 0.33
CA ILE A 40 5.27 -0.07 -0.89
C ILE A 40 6.52 0.82 -1.02
N SER A 41 7.69 0.20 -1.10
CA SER A 41 8.96 0.90 -1.26
C SER A 41 9.59 0.57 -2.60
N THR A 42 9.91 1.57 -3.40
CA THR A 42 10.70 1.44 -4.64
C THR A 42 12.13 1.92 -4.40
N LYS A 43 13.03 1.70 -5.36
CA LYS A 43 14.38 2.28 -5.30
C LYS A 43 14.36 3.81 -5.20
N GLU A 44 13.39 4.44 -5.86
CA GLU A 44 13.19 5.88 -5.88
C GLU A 44 12.60 6.37 -4.55
N SER A 45 11.53 5.72 -4.06
CA SER A 45 10.87 6.15 -2.82
C SER A 45 11.80 6.10 -1.62
N LYS A 46 12.73 5.14 -1.56
CA LYS A 46 13.74 5.03 -0.49
C LYS A 46 14.66 6.25 -0.38
N GLN A 47 14.77 7.07 -1.42
CA GLN A 47 15.59 8.28 -1.43
C GLN A 47 14.81 9.53 -0.97
N MET A 48 13.49 9.43 -0.81
CA MET A 48 12.61 10.53 -0.40
C MET A 48 12.07 10.22 1.00
N GLU A 49 11.92 11.20 1.89
CA GLU A 49 11.19 10.96 3.14
C GLU A 49 9.68 10.97 2.87
N PRO A 50 8.93 9.93 3.30
CA PRO A 50 9.26 8.94 4.33
C PRO A 50 9.77 7.56 3.85
N GLY A 51 10.20 7.41 2.59
CA GLY A 51 10.87 6.21 2.09
C GLY A 51 9.94 5.25 1.36
N HIS A 52 8.63 5.40 1.56
CA HIS A 52 7.62 4.44 1.15
C HIS A 52 6.27 5.11 0.87
N ILE A 53 5.50 4.51 -0.02
CA ILE A 53 4.13 4.90 -0.34
C ILE A 53 3.18 4.06 0.50
N ARG A 54 2.28 4.72 1.25
CA ARG A 54 1.26 4.05 2.06
C ARG A 54 -0.08 4.07 1.36
N VAL A 55 -0.72 2.91 1.28
CA VAL A 55 -2.04 2.75 0.71
C VAL A 55 -2.95 2.03 1.71
N GLN A 56 -4.12 2.59 1.95
CA GLN A 56 -5.19 1.95 2.73
C GLN A 56 -6.22 1.36 1.79
N VAL A 57 -6.65 0.13 2.07
CA VAL A 57 -7.64 -0.59 1.26
C VAL A 57 -8.78 -1.10 2.14
N ASP A 58 -9.99 -0.68 1.81
CA ASP A 58 -11.23 -1.12 2.44
C ASP A 58 -12.27 -1.49 1.38
N GLU A 59 -13.50 -1.80 1.80
CA GLU A 59 -14.58 -2.23 0.90
C GLU A 59 -14.96 -1.21 -0.18
N HIS A 60 -14.65 0.07 0.00
CA HIS A 60 -14.89 1.15 -0.96
C HIS A 60 -13.73 1.35 -1.95
N GLY A 61 -12.60 0.67 -1.76
CA GLY A 61 -11.45 0.73 -2.65
C GLY A 61 -10.14 1.07 -1.94
N ALA A 62 -9.22 1.73 -2.66
CA ALA A 62 -7.88 2.04 -2.18
C ALA A 62 -7.58 3.55 -2.21
N ARG A 63 -6.85 4.05 -1.21
CA ARG A 63 -6.41 5.45 -1.11
C ARG A 63 -4.96 5.58 -0.64
N ILE A 64 -4.21 6.51 -1.23
CA ILE A 64 -2.87 6.87 -0.76
C ILE A 64 -3.00 7.70 0.51
N VAL A 65 -2.13 7.45 1.49
CA VAL A 65 -2.04 8.20 2.73
C VAL A 65 -0.78 9.06 2.68
N GLU A 66 -0.96 10.38 2.59
CA GLU A 66 0.15 11.33 2.70
C GLU A 66 0.75 11.29 4.11
N MET A 67 2.07 11.25 4.19
CA MET A 67 2.79 11.26 5.46
C MET A 67 3.20 12.71 5.75
N ARG A 68 2.66 13.26 6.84
CA ARG A 68 3.08 14.54 7.41
C ARG A 68 4.19 14.34 8.43
#